data_AF-A0A950VGT5-F1
#
_entry.id   AF-A0A950VGT5-F1
#
_cell.length_a   1.000
_cell.length_b   1.000
_cell.length_c   1.000
_cell.angle_alpha   90.00
_cell.angle_beta   90.00
_cell.angle_gamma   90.00
#
_symmetry.space_group_name_H-M   'P 1'
#
loop_
_entity.id
_entity.type
_entity.pdbx_description
1 polymer ?
#
loop_
_entity_poly.entity_id
_entity_poly.type
_entity_poly.pdbx_seq_one_letter_code
_entity_poly.pdbx_strand_id
1 'polypeptide(L)'
;MPPAATSTTLPTSVSRSALRLVLFGMPDAGKSSLLGALAQAGQTQEHLLNGRLTDLSQGLVELERRLYEQSPRETLEEVAPYPVVLETFAPPGEGRGAERLEAILVDCDGRVANDLLSRRRSLHQDNEGSLARAVLEADALILAIDASAPEAQIETDFAEFGRFLDLLEHSRGTRTEVSGLPVFLVLTKCDLLA
;
A
#
# COMPACT_ATOMS: atom_id res chain seq x y z
N MET A 1 2.02 -47.43 18.48
CA MET A 1 2.67 -46.33 17.76
C MET A 1 1.62 -45.24 17.54
N PRO A 2 1.77 -44.03 18.08
CA PRO A 2 0.97 -42.89 17.65
C PRO A 2 1.52 -42.31 16.33
N PRO A 3 0.69 -41.70 15.46
CA PRO A 3 1.15 -41.07 14.23
C PRO A 3 1.89 -39.76 14.52
N ALA A 4 2.94 -39.52 13.73
CA ALA A 4 3.76 -38.32 13.80
C ALA A 4 2.95 -37.08 13.36
N ALA A 5 2.92 -36.06 14.21
CA ALA A 5 2.42 -34.75 13.85
C ALA A 5 3.40 -34.09 12.87
N THR A 6 2.99 -33.90 11.62
CA THR A 6 3.65 -32.99 10.68
C THR A 6 3.39 -31.56 11.13
N SER A 7 4.38 -30.95 11.77
CA SER A 7 4.40 -29.54 12.10
C SER A 7 4.67 -28.71 10.83
N THR A 8 3.61 -28.23 10.18
CA THR A 8 3.73 -27.20 9.14
C THR A 8 4.23 -25.93 9.81
N THR A 9 5.49 -25.58 9.54
CA THR A 9 6.11 -24.37 10.07
C THR A 9 5.73 -23.21 9.15
N LEU A 10 4.93 -22.27 9.64
CA LEU A 10 4.59 -21.05 8.90
C LEU A 10 5.86 -20.21 8.72
N PRO A 11 6.24 -19.80 7.51
CA PRO A 11 7.31 -18.82 7.32
C PRO A 11 6.79 -17.45 7.79
N THR A 12 7.13 -17.06 9.02
CA THR A 12 6.73 -15.79 9.64
C THR A 12 7.62 -14.60 9.26
N SER A 13 8.60 -14.80 8.38
CA SER A 13 9.52 -13.74 7.94
C SER A 13 9.36 -13.45 6.46
N VAL A 14 9.03 -12.20 6.13
CA VAL A 14 9.09 -11.67 4.76
C VAL A 14 10.55 -11.58 4.32
N SER A 15 10.84 -11.97 3.08
CA SER A 15 12.16 -11.83 2.46
C SER A 15 12.61 -10.37 2.42
N ARG A 16 13.92 -10.14 2.46
CA ARG A 16 14.51 -8.82 2.20
C ARG A 16 14.23 -8.30 0.78
N SER A 17 13.83 -9.18 -0.13
CA SER A 17 13.49 -8.87 -1.52
C SER A 17 11.99 -8.62 -1.74
N ALA A 18 11.18 -8.53 -0.68
CA ALA A 18 9.77 -8.27 -0.82
C ALA A 18 9.51 -6.84 -1.30
N LEU A 19 8.52 -6.71 -2.17
CA LEU A 19 8.13 -5.42 -2.74
C LEU A 19 7.58 -4.49 -1.66
N ARG A 20 7.94 -3.22 -1.71
CA ARG A 20 7.47 -2.18 -0.79
C ARG A 20 6.50 -1.26 -1.51
N LEU A 21 5.21 -1.42 -1.23
CA LEU A 21 4.13 -0.65 -1.87
C LEU A 21 3.59 0.37 -0.86
N VAL A 22 3.83 1.65 -1.09
CA VAL A 22 3.41 2.71 -0.15
C VAL A 22 2.11 3.34 -0.61
N LEU A 23 1.10 3.29 0.26
CA LEU A 23 -0.14 4.02 0.11
C LEU A 23 0.06 5.42 0.69
N PHE A 24 -0.11 6.42 -0.16
CA PHE A 24 0.21 7.80 0.14
C PHE A 24 -0.96 8.70 -0.24
N GLY A 25 -1.27 9.69 0.59
CA GLY A 25 -2.33 10.65 0.32
C GLY A 25 -2.89 11.30 1.57
N MET A 26 -3.76 12.29 1.35
CA MET A 26 -4.32 13.16 2.39
C MET A 26 -5.01 12.40 3.53
N PRO A 27 -5.23 13.05 4.70
CA PRO A 27 -6.14 12.53 5.71
C PRO A 27 -7.49 12.16 5.07
N ASP A 28 -8.09 11.08 5.56
CA ASP A 28 -9.39 10.60 5.08
C ASP A 28 -9.49 10.22 3.60
N ALA A 29 -8.37 10.18 2.85
CA ALA A 29 -8.35 9.77 1.44
C ALA A 29 -8.71 8.29 1.18
N GLY A 30 -9.08 7.52 2.20
CA GLY A 30 -9.54 6.14 2.06
C GLY A 30 -8.45 5.07 1.94
N LYS A 31 -7.19 5.38 2.30
CA LYS A 31 -6.05 4.45 2.23
C LYS A 31 -6.27 3.15 3.03
N SER A 32 -6.58 3.28 4.32
CA SER A 32 -6.82 2.11 5.18
C SER A 32 -8.09 1.36 4.78
N SER A 33 -9.11 2.06 4.26
CA SER A 33 -10.32 1.44 3.69
C SER A 33 -10.00 0.63 2.42
N LEU A 34 -9.11 1.13 1.56
CA LEU A 34 -8.65 0.40 0.37
C LEU A 34 -7.93 -0.89 0.77
N LEU A 35 -7.10 -0.87 1.82
CA LEU A 35 -6.45 -2.05 2.37
C LEU A 35 -7.44 -3.04 2.98
N GLY A 36 -8.44 -2.55 3.73
CA GLY A 36 -9.53 -3.39 4.25
C GLY A 36 -10.33 -4.06 3.13
N ALA A 37 -10.65 -3.31 2.07
CA ALA A 37 -11.33 -3.84 0.88
C ALA A 37 -10.47 -4.88 0.14
N LEU A 38 -9.14 -4.68 0.06
CA LEU A 38 -8.23 -5.67 -0.49
C LEU A 38 -8.23 -6.97 0.32
N ALA A 39 -8.24 -6.89 1.66
CA ALA A 39 -8.33 -8.06 2.52
C ALA A 39 -9.63 -8.83 2.27
N GLN A 40 -10.76 -8.11 2.18
CA GLN A 40 -12.07 -8.69 1.88
C GLN A 40 -12.08 -9.37 0.50
N ALA A 41 -11.54 -8.73 -0.54
CA ALA A 41 -11.42 -9.30 -1.87
C ALA A 41 -10.50 -10.53 -1.88
N GLY A 42 -9.41 -10.49 -1.09
CA GLY A 42 -8.50 -11.63 -0.88
C GLY A 42 -9.20 -12.88 -0.35
N GLN A 43 -10.19 -12.71 0.53
CA GLN A 43 -10.92 -13.83 1.15
C GLN A 43 -12.11 -14.29 0.32
N THR A 44 -12.79 -13.38 -0.37
CA THR A 44 -14.07 -13.65 -1.03
C THR A 44 -13.98 -13.79 -2.55
N GLN A 45 -12.91 -13.27 -3.16
CA GLN A 45 -12.79 -13.05 -4.61
C GLN A 45 -11.40 -13.41 -5.14
N GLU A 46 -10.77 -14.51 -4.67
CA GLU A 46 -9.45 -14.98 -5.15
C GLU A 46 -9.33 -15.06 -6.68
N HIS A 47 -10.44 -15.38 -7.37
CA HIS A 47 -10.50 -15.46 -8.83
C HIS A 47 -10.32 -14.11 -9.53
N LEU A 48 -10.73 -12.99 -8.93
CA LEU A 48 -10.51 -11.65 -9.49
C LEU A 48 -9.07 -11.16 -9.25
N LEU A 49 -8.44 -11.65 -8.17
CA LEU A 49 -7.03 -11.40 -7.89
C LEU A 49 -6.09 -12.31 -8.70
N ASN A 50 -6.63 -13.29 -9.42
CA ASN A 50 -5.88 -14.36 -10.09
C ASN A 50 -4.88 -15.04 -9.13
N GLY A 51 -5.24 -15.16 -7.85
CA GLY A 51 -4.35 -15.69 -6.83
C GLY A 51 -4.93 -15.62 -5.43
N ARG A 52 -4.21 -16.23 -4.50
CA ARG A 52 -4.52 -16.19 -3.07
C ARG A 52 -3.64 -15.17 -2.36
N LEU A 53 -4.28 -14.22 -1.69
CA LEU A 53 -3.62 -13.24 -0.83
C LEU A 53 -3.59 -13.77 0.62
N THR A 54 -2.40 -13.85 1.21
CA THR A 54 -2.21 -14.23 2.61
C THR A 54 -1.68 -13.04 3.40
N ASP A 55 -2.41 -12.62 4.43
CA ASP A 55 -1.99 -11.62 5.40
C ASP A 55 -1.15 -12.26 6.51
N LEU A 56 0.14 -11.93 6.54
CA LEU A 56 1.09 -12.53 7.49
C LEU A 56 1.02 -11.90 8.89
N SER A 57 0.53 -10.67 9.01
CA SER A 57 0.42 -9.97 10.31
C SER A 57 -0.98 -10.02 10.91
N GLN A 58 -1.99 -10.45 10.14
CA GLN A 58 -3.41 -10.31 10.46
C GLN A 58 -3.86 -8.83 10.58
N GLY A 59 -3.03 -7.88 10.13
CA GLY A 59 -3.32 -6.46 10.19
C GLY A 59 -4.36 -6.02 9.14
N LEU A 60 -4.37 -6.63 7.96
CA LEU A 60 -5.38 -6.35 6.93
C LEU A 60 -6.75 -6.87 7.34
N VAL A 61 -6.80 -8.02 8.01
CA VAL A 61 -8.05 -8.58 8.57
C VAL A 61 -8.65 -7.62 9.61
N GLU A 62 -7.81 -6.99 10.43
CA GLU A 62 -8.28 -5.97 11.38
C GLU A 62 -8.77 -4.69 10.68
N LEU A 63 -8.14 -4.27 9.57
CA LEU A 63 -8.63 -3.16 8.76
C LEU A 63 -9.98 -3.47 8.09
N GLU A 64 -10.15 -4.68 7.56
CA GLU A 64 -11.43 -5.17 7.02
C GLU A 64 -12.54 -5.10 8.07
N ARG A 65 -12.29 -5.64 9.27
CA ARG A 65 -13.26 -5.62 10.37
C ARG A 65 -13.73 -4.20 10.69
N ARG A 66 -12.78 -3.25 10.77
CA ARG A 66 -13.08 -1.82 11.02
C ARG A 66 -13.87 -1.18 9.89
N LEU A 67 -13.54 -1.52 8.64
CA LEU A 67 -14.27 -1.04 7.46
C LEU A 67 -15.73 -1.48 7.52
N TYR A 68 -15.97 -2.77 7.83
CA TYR A 68 -17.33 -3.31 7.96
C TYR A 68 -18.11 -2.70 9.13
N GLU A 69 -17.44 -2.47 10.27
CA GLU A 69 -18.02 -1.81 11.44
C GLU A 69 -18.25 -0.31 11.24
N GLN A 70 -17.93 0.25 10.06
CA GLN A 70 -17.98 1.69 9.76
C GLN A 70 -17.25 2.53 10.81
N SER A 71 -16.18 1.97 11.38
CA SER A 71 -15.33 2.63 12.37
C SER A 71 -13.88 2.71 11.88
N PRO A 72 -13.63 3.37 10.72
CA PRO A 72 -12.27 3.65 10.30
C PRO A 72 -11.61 4.52 11.37
N ARG A 73 -10.41 4.10 11.80
CA ARG A 73 -9.58 4.86 12.72
C ARG A 73 -8.41 5.45 11.95
N GLU A 74 -8.01 6.64 12.34
CA GLU A 74 -6.78 7.24 11.85
C GLU A 74 -5.59 6.30 12.13
N THR A 75 -4.71 6.16 11.15
CA THR A 75 -3.40 5.53 11.32
C THR A 75 -2.57 6.46 12.20
N LEU A 76 -2.30 6.06 13.45
CA LEU A 76 -1.59 6.88 14.45
C LEU A 76 -0.07 6.79 14.31
N GLU A 77 0.40 5.70 13.71
CA GLU A 77 1.80 5.54 13.34
C GLU A 77 2.05 6.30 12.04
N GLU A 78 3.18 6.99 11.94
CA GLU A 78 3.58 7.67 10.70
C GLU A 78 3.55 6.70 9.51
N VAL A 79 3.95 5.45 9.76
CA VAL A 79 3.95 4.34 8.80
C VAL A 79 3.51 3.04 9.48
N ALA A 80 2.49 2.37 8.94
CA ALA A 80 2.00 1.06 9.38
C ALA A 80 2.23 -0.01 8.29
N PRO A 81 3.09 -1.02 8.53
CA PRO A 81 3.39 -2.07 7.56
C PRO A 81 2.44 -3.29 7.68
N TYR A 82 2.00 -3.80 6.52
CA TYR A 82 1.15 -4.97 6.36
C TYR A 82 1.81 -5.97 5.41
N PRO A 83 2.60 -6.92 5.95
CA PRO A 83 3.25 -7.95 5.15
C PRO A 83 2.25 -8.95 4.57
N VAL A 84 2.34 -9.17 3.26
CA VAL A 84 1.46 -10.07 2.50
C VAL A 84 2.24 -11.00 1.57
N VAL A 85 1.61 -12.12 1.24
CA VAL A 85 2.05 -13.04 0.20
C VAL A 85 0.93 -13.20 -0.82
N LEU A 86 1.22 -13.01 -2.10
CA LEU A 86 0.32 -13.37 -3.20
C LEU A 86 0.84 -14.65 -3.86
N GLU A 87 0.03 -15.70 -3.82
CA GLU A 87 0.26 -16.93 -4.57
C GLU A 87 -0.61 -16.91 -5.82
N THR A 88 -0.01 -16.64 -6.98
CA THR A 88 -0.74 -16.55 -8.24
C THR A 88 -1.19 -17.92 -8.73
N PHE A 89 -2.37 -17.96 -9.34
CA PHE A 89 -2.85 -19.16 -10.01
C PHE A 89 -2.15 -19.28 -11.36
N ALA A 90 -1.45 -20.40 -11.58
CA ALA A 90 -0.85 -20.69 -12.87
C ALA A 90 -1.97 -20.81 -13.93
N PRO A 91 -1.86 -20.12 -15.08
CA PRO A 91 -2.81 -20.32 -16.17
C PRO A 91 -2.72 -21.78 -16.66
N PRO A 92 -3.85 -22.46 -16.90
CA PRO A 92 -3.85 -23.86 -17.30
C PRO A 92 -3.11 -24.04 -18.64
N GLY A 93 -2.10 -24.91 -18.66
CA GLY A 93 -1.33 -25.26 -19.86
C GLY A 93 0.04 -24.61 -19.98
N GLU A 94 0.34 -23.59 -19.17
CA GLU A 94 1.71 -23.10 -19.02
C GLU A 94 2.36 -23.82 -17.84
N GLY A 95 3.39 -24.63 -18.09
CA GLY A 95 4.15 -25.33 -17.04
C GLY A 95 4.93 -24.42 -16.09
N ARG A 96 4.56 -23.13 -15.98
CA ARG A 96 5.02 -22.21 -14.95
C ARG A 96 4.26 -22.55 -13.68
N GLY A 97 4.98 -22.93 -12.63
CA GLY A 97 4.38 -23.13 -11.31
C GLY A 97 3.77 -21.83 -10.79
N ALA A 98 2.86 -21.94 -9.81
CA ALA A 98 2.34 -20.79 -9.08
C ALA A 98 3.49 -19.88 -8.63
N GLU A 99 3.46 -18.61 -9.05
CA GLU A 99 4.45 -17.63 -8.61
C GLU A 99 4.03 -17.09 -7.24
N ARG A 100 4.97 -17.15 -6.29
CA ARG A 100 4.80 -16.59 -4.95
C ARG A 100 5.49 -15.24 -4.89
N LEU A 101 4.70 -14.19 -4.74
CA LEU A 101 5.16 -12.82 -4.59
C LEU A 101 5.02 -12.39 -3.14
N GLU A 102 6.10 -11.85 -2.57
CA GLU A 102 6.07 -11.27 -1.22
C GLU A 102 6.06 -9.74 -1.32
N ALA A 103 5.20 -9.09 -0.56
CA ALA A 103 5.10 -7.64 -0.52
C ALA A 103 4.83 -7.13 0.90
N ILE A 104 5.16 -5.86 1.13
CA ILE A 104 4.80 -5.10 2.32
C ILE A 104 3.96 -3.93 1.82
N LEU A 105 2.67 -3.95 2.16
CA LEU A 105 1.79 -2.81 1.95
C LEU A 105 2.01 -1.84 3.11
N VAL A 106 2.21 -0.58 2.79
CA VAL A 106 2.60 0.43 3.77
C VAL A 106 1.55 1.51 3.80
N ASP A 107 0.72 1.56 4.85
CA ASP A 107 -0.25 2.63 5.06
C ASP A 107 0.42 3.78 5.82
N CYS A 108 0.26 5.01 5.36
CA CYS A 108 0.84 6.18 6.03
C CYS A 108 -0.22 7.00 6.76
N ASP A 109 0.17 7.67 7.86
CA ASP A 109 -0.67 8.72 8.45
C ASP A 109 -0.86 9.83 7.41
N GLY A 110 -2.12 10.13 7.08
CA GLY A 110 -2.47 11.16 6.11
C GLY A 110 -2.00 12.56 6.51
N ARG A 111 -1.87 12.85 7.82
CA ARG A 111 -1.38 14.13 8.33
C ARG A 111 0.11 14.29 8.04
N VAL A 112 0.88 13.23 8.26
CA VAL A 112 2.32 13.25 7.95
C VAL A 112 2.55 13.29 6.44
N ALA A 113 1.73 12.58 5.66
CA ALA A 113 1.74 12.70 4.20
C ALA A 113 1.41 14.12 3.73
N ASN A 114 0.38 14.76 4.29
CA ASN A 114 0.03 16.14 3.96
C ASN A 114 1.13 17.13 4.34
N ASP A 115 1.78 16.94 5.49
CA ASP A 115 2.95 17.71 5.88
C ASP A 115 4.09 17.54 4.87
N LEU A 116 4.34 16.32 4.40
CA LEU A 116 5.36 16.03 3.39
C LEU A 116 5.03 16.67 2.04
N LEU A 117 3.76 16.65 1.62
CA LEU A 117 3.26 17.31 0.41
C LEU A 117 3.40 18.84 0.49
N SER A 118 3.05 19.41 1.64
CA SER A 118 3.05 20.86 1.87
C SER A 118 4.47 21.45 1.99
N ARG A 119 5.46 20.61 2.34
CA ARG A 119 6.86 21.05 2.48
C ARG A 119 7.53 21.13 1.12
N ARG A 120 7.90 22.34 0.71
CA ARG A 120 8.74 22.60 -0.49
C ARG A 120 10.23 22.21 -0.31
N ARG A 121 10.56 21.27 0.58
CA ARG A 121 11.94 20.87 0.87
C ARG A 121 12.24 19.51 0.26
N SER A 122 13.53 19.23 0.05
CA SER A 122 13.97 17.95 -0.51
C SER A 122 13.71 16.81 0.47
N LEU A 123 13.18 15.69 -0.02
CA LEU A 123 12.94 14.47 0.77
C LEU A 123 14.20 13.98 1.51
N HIS A 124 15.39 14.30 0.99
CA HIS A 124 16.69 13.97 1.62
C HIS A 124 16.96 14.68 2.95
N GLN A 125 16.40 15.88 3.15
CA GLN A 125 16.55 16.62 4.41
C GLN A 125 15.58 16.10 5.49
N ASP A 126 14.48 15.48 5.07
CA ASP A 126 13.47 14.88 5.94
C ASP A 126 13.73 13.38 6.20
N ASN A 127 14.93 12.87 5.90
CA ASN A 127 15.35 11.47 6.14
C ASN A 127 15.28 11.02 7.61
N GLU A 128 14.96 11.91 8.55
CA GLU A 128 14.67 11.55 9.95
C GLU A 128 13.25 10.96 10.12
N GLY A 129 12.31 11.27 9.21
CA GLY A 129 10.94 10.77 9.23
C GLY A 129 10.80 9.36 8.64
N SER A 130 10.01 8.50 9.27
CA SER A 130 9.82 7.12 8.81
C SER A 130 9.08 7.04 7.47
N LEU A 131 8.22 8.03 7.15
CA LEU A 131 7.47 8.09 5.89
C LEU A 131 8.35 8.51 4.71
N ALA A 132 9.18 9.54 4.86
CA ALA A 132 10.09 9.98 3.80
C ALA A 132 11.02 8.84 3.37
N ARG A 133 11.55 8.09 4.36
CA ARG A 133 12.34 6.88 4.11
C ARG A 133 11.52 5.79 3.40
N ALA A 134 10.30 5.51 3.85
CA ALA A 134 9.45 4.50 3.23
C ALA A 134 9.16 4.83 1.75
N VAL A 135 8.89 6.10 1.43
CA VAL A 135 8.70 6.59 0.06
C VAL A 135 9.95 6.44 -0.80
N LEU A 136 11.12 6.82 -0.26
CA LEU A 136 12.39 6.71 -0.98
C LEU A 136 12.84 5.27 -1.23
N GLU A 137 12.43 4.34 -0.35
CA GLU A 137 12.70 2.90 -0.47
C GLU A 137 11.56 2.14 -1.18
N ALA A 138 10.53 2.84 -1.68
CA ALA A 138 9.36 2.19 -2.28
C ALA A 138 9.68 1.61 -3.66
N ASP A 139 9.14 0.42 -3.91
CA ASP A 139 9.12 -0.22 -5.23
C ASP A 139 7.91 0.25 -6.06
N ALA A 140 6.85 0.75 -5.40
CA ALA A 140 5.74 1.47 -6.04
C ALA A 140 5.06 2.44 -5.07
N LEU A 141 4.45 3.49 -5.61
CA LEU A 141 3.55 4.38 -4.87
C LEU A 141 2.10 4.20 -5.31
N ILE A 142 1.18 4.22 -4.35
CA ILE A 142 -0.26 4.22 -4.56
C ILE A 142 -0.78 5.53 -3.98
N LEU A 143 -1.14 6.48 -4.86
CA LEU A 143 -1.68 7.78 -4.50
C LEU A 143 -3.19 7.69 -4.36
N ALA A 144 -3.71 7.76 -3.14
CA ALA A 144 -5.14 7.72 -2.86
C ALA A 144 -5.73 9.13 -2.84
N ILE A 145 -6.81 9.33 -3.60
CA ILE A 145 -7.58 10.58 -3.67
C ILE A 145 -9.04 10.30 -3.30
N ASP A 146 -9.60 11.09 -2.40
CA ASP A 146 -11.04 11.06 -2.12
C ASP A 146 -11.81 11.67 -3.29
N ALA A 147 -12.47 10.83 -4.09
CA ALA A 147 -13.27 11.30 -5.22
C ALA A 147 -14.52 12.07 -4.78
N SER A 148 -14.99 11.86 -3.56
CA SER A 148 -16.18 12.52 -3.01
C SER A 148 -15.92 13.93 -2.48
N ALA A 149 -14.66 14.35 -2.43
CA ALA A 149 -14.28 15.70 -2.01
C ALA A 149 -14.79 16.76 -3.02
N PRO A 150 -14.98 18.02 -2.60
CA PRO A 150 -15.30 19.11 -3.52
C PRO A 150 -14.26 19.24 -4.64
N GLU A 151 -14.67 19.60 -5.85
CA GLU A 151 -13.80 19.72 -7.03
C GLU A 151 -12.53 20.54 -6.76
N ALA A 152 -12.66 21.68 -6.08
CA ALA A 152 -11.53 22.53 -5.71
C ALA A 152 -10.51 21.83 -4.78
N GLN A 153 -10.97 20.92 -3.91
CA GLN A 153 -10.09 20.11 -3.07
C GLN A 153 -9.37 19.05 -3.91
N ILE A 154 -10.09 18.39 -4.81
CA ILE A 154 -9.51 17.38 -5.72
C ILE A 154 -8.41 18.02 -6.59
N GLU A 155 -8.68 19.19 -7.18
CA GLU A 155 -7.67 19.94 -7.95
C GLU A 155 -6.46 20.31 -7.10
N THR A 156 -6.68 20.72 -5.85
CA THR A 156 -5.60 21.02 -4.90
C THR A 156 -4.76 19.79 -4.62
N ASP A 157 -5.39 18.64 -4.34
CA ASP A 157 -4.71 17.37 -4.06
C ASP A 157 -3.88 16.92 -5.27
N PHE A 158 -4.45 16.98 -6.48
CA PHE A 158 -3.71 16.68 -7.71
C PHE A 158 -2.48 17.59 -7.90
N ALA A 159 -2.64 18.89 -7.63
CA ALA A 159 -1.54 19.84 -7.75
C ALA A 159 -0.44 19.57 -6.70
N GLU A 160 -0.80 19.18 -5.47
CA GLU A 160 0.17 18.77 -4.45
C GLU A 160 0.89 17.47 -4.83
N PHE A 161 0.17 16.45 -5.31
CA PHE A 161 0.80 15.22 -5.78
C PHE A 161 1.75 15.46 -6.94
N GLY A 162 1.38 16.30 -7.92
CA GLY A 162 2.26 16.66 -9.03
C GLY A 162 3.59 17.26 -8.54
N ARG A 163 3.52 18.24 -7.64
CA ARG A 163 4.73 18.84 -7.04
C ARG A 163 5.57 17.82 -6.29
N PHE A 164 4.94 16.95 -5.52
CA PHE A 164 5.64 15.92 -4.77
C PHE A 164 6.34 14.91 -5.68
N LEU A 165 5.68 14.46 -6.75
CA LEU A 165 6.27 13.56 -7.72
C LEU A 165 7.48 14.19 -8.42
N ASP A 166 7.41 15.48 -8.77
CA ASP A 166 8.57 16.21 -9.30
C ASP A 166 9.74 16.19 -8.31
N LEU A 167 9.49 16.48 -7.03
CA LEU A 167 10.52 16.46 -5.98
C LEU A 167 11.11 15.05 -5.76
N LEU A 168 10.27 14.01 -5.85
CA LEU A 168 10.67 12.63 -5.71
C LEU A 168 11.55 12.18 -6.88
N GLU A 169 11.17 12.52 -8.11
CA GLU A 169 11.96 12.25 -9.32
C GLU A 169 13.36 12.85 -9.20
N HIS A 170 13.45 14.14 -8.84
CA HIS A 170 14.74 14.80 -8.61
C HIS A 170 15.56 14.09 -7.52
N SER A 171 14.91 13.66 -6.44
CA SER A 171 15.57 12.99 -5.32
C SER A 171 16.09 11.60 -5.68
N ARG A 172 15.37 10.84 -6.51
CA ARG A 172 15.79 9.48 -6.97
C ARG A 172 16.76 9.54 -8.15
N GLY A 173 16.64 10.53 -9.03
CA GLY A 173 17.56 10.75 -10.16
C GLY A 173 19.00 11.00 -9.71
N THR A 174 19.19 11.68 -8.57
CA THR A 174 20.54 11.88 -7.98
C THR A 174 21.17 10.60 -7.39
N ARG A 175 20.39 9.54 -7.19
CA ARG A 175 20.85 8.24 -6.65
C ARG A 175 21.23 7.21 -7.72
N THR A 176 21.13 7.55 -9.01
CA THR A 176 21.41 6.61 -10.12
C THR A 176 20.52 5.36 -10.08
N GLU A 177 19.29 5.48 -9.58
CA GLU A 177 18.33 4.38 -9.64
C GLU A 177 17.84 4.23 -11.09
N VAL A 178 18.18 3.11 -11.72
CA VAL A 178 18.08 2.88 -13.18
C VAL A 178 16.64 2.51 -13.62
N SER A 179 15.68 2.45 -12.69
CA SER A 179 14.28 2.10 -12.98
C SER A 179 13.35 3.23 -12.59
N GLY A 180 12.37 3.52 -13.45
CA GLY A 180 11.24 4.36 -13.07
C GLY A 180 10.49 3.74 -11.90
N LEU A 181 10.00 4.59 -10.99
CA LEU A 181 9.09 4.20 -9.90
C LEU A 181 7.66 4.13 -10.46
N PRO A 182 7.01 2.96 -10.46
CA PRO A 182 5.59 2.86 -10.76
C PRO A 182 4.77 3.69 -9.75
N VAL A 183 3.88 4.53 -10.28
CA VAL A 183 2.93 5.32 -9.49
C VAL A 183 1.53 4.99 -9.97
N PHE A 184 0.68 4.53 -9.04
CA PHE A 184 -0.73 4.23 -9.28
C PHE A 184 -1.59 5.30 -8.62
N LEU A 185 -2.48 5.92 -9.38
CA LEU A 185 -3.49 6.82 -8.86
C LEU A 185 -4.77 6.04 -8.57
N VAL A 186 -5.30 6.16 -7.37
CA VAL A 186 -6.54 5.47 -6.95
C VAL A 186 -7.54 6.49 -6.46
N LEU A 187 -8.67 6.59 -7.17
CA LEU A 187 -9.84 7.33 -6.72
C LEU A 187 -10.63 6.45 -5.73
N THR A 188 -10.81 6.92 -4.50
CA THR A 188 -11.55 6.25 -3.45
C THR A 188 -12.91 6.93 -3.23
N LYS A 189 -13.82 6.27 -2.49
CA LYS A 189 -15.16 6.79 -2.15
C LYS A 189 -16.05 7.14 -3.35
N CYS A 190 -15.85 6.44 -4.48
CA CYS A 190 -16.63 6.68 -5.70
C CYS A 190 -18.13 6.36 -5.53
N ASP A 191 -18.50 5.60 -4.50
CA ASP A 191 -19.89 5.33 -4.12
C ASP A 191 -20.65 6.58 -3.62
N LEU A 192 -19.93 7.63 -3.23
CA LEU A 192 -20.50 8.89 -2.74
C LEU A 192 -20.70 9.96 -3.83
N LEU A 193 -20.43 9.63 -5.10
CA LEU A 193 -20.55 10.56 -6.24
C LEU A 193 -21.98 10.75 -6.78
N ALA A 194 -22.98 10.16 -6.11
CA ALA A 194 -24.36 10.08 -6.58
C ALA A 194 -25.21 11.33 -6.28
#